data_AF-A0A147KCV0-F1
#
_entry.id   AF-A0A147KCV0-F1
#
_cell.length_a   1.000
_cell.length_b   1.000
_cell.length_c   1.000
_cell.angle_alpha   90.00
_cell.angle_beta   90.00
_cell.angle_gamma   90.00
#
_symmetry.space_group_name_H-M   'P 1'
#
loop_
_entity.id
_entity.type
_entity.pdbx_description
1 polymer ?
#
loop_
_entity_poly.entity_id
_entity_poly.type
_entity_poly.pdbx_seq_one_letter_code
_entity_poly.pdbx_strand_id
1 'polypeptide(L)'
;MDVWAKHNVPNYVSRGGNTPTVALTKEQHDATKAVYRQWLYEKTGKKVGGKIDWQSVSPREIQELTERMFAAANVPISARKEYYNSFNKYNFRE
;
A
#
# COMPACT_ATOMS: atom_id res chain seq x y z
N MET A 1 -1.15 1.02 -0.56
CA MET A 1 -1.34 2.33 0.10
C MET A 1 -0.88 3.52 -0.75
N ASP A 2 0.41 3.63 -1.14
CA ASP A 2 0.97 4.85 -1.78
C ASP A 2 0.20 5.37 -3.02
N VAL A 3 -0.07 4.49 -4.00
CA VAL A 3 -0.81 4.89 -5.20
C VAL A 3 -2.25 5.29 -4.87
N TRP A 4 -2.92 4.55 -3.99
CA TRP A 4 -4.26 4.91 -3.53
C TRP A 4 -4.26 6.29 -2.86
N ALA A 5 -3.30 6.57 -1.98
CA ALA A 5 -3.21 7.84 -1.27
C ALA A 5 -3.01 9.01 -2.24
N LYS A 6 -2.19 8.84 -3.28
CA LYS A 6 -2.03 9.82 -4.37
C LYS A 6 -3.35 10.23 -5.02
N HIS A 7 -4.31 9.31 -5.13
CA HIS A 7 -5.60 9.56 -5.79
C HIS A 7 -6.70 10.01 -4.82
N ASN A 8 -6.54 9.79 -3.52
CA ASN A 8 -7.62 9.91 -2.53
C ASN A 8 -7.32 10.83 -1.34
N VAL A 9 -6.04 11.15 -1.07
CA VAL A 9 -5.62 11.97 0.06
C VAL A 9 -5.14 13.34 -0.46
N PRO A 10 -5.78 14.45 -0.04
CA PRO A 10 -5.36 15.79 -0.43
C PRO A 10 -3.88 16.05 -0.10
N ASN A 11 -3.16 16.70 -1.00
CA ASN A 11 -1.76 17.09 -0.83
C ASN A 11 -0.76 15.93 -0.60
N TYR A 12 -1.17 14.67 -0.83
CA TYR A 12 -0.28 13.52 -0.75
C TYR A 12 0.73 13.52 -1.90
N VAL A 13 2.03 13.44 -1.58
CA VAL A 13 3.09 13.28 -2.59
C VAL A 13 3.56 11.83 -2.59
N SER A 14 3.24 11.12 -3.67
CA SER A 14 3.73 9.75 -3.89
C SER A 14 5.22 9.76 -4.21
N ARG A 15 5.98 8.84 -3.59
CA ARG A 15 7.43 8.67 -3.77
C ARG A 15 8.24 9.95 -3.53
N GLY A 16 7.78 10.84 -2.65
CA GLY A 16 8.57 11.96 -2.17
C GLY A 16 9.69 11.48 -1.24
N GLY A 17 10.75 12.28 -1.08
CA GLY A 17 11.88 11.93 -0.23
C GLY A 17 11.51 11.65 1.24
N ASN A 18 10.42 12.26 1.72
CA ASN A 18 9.91 12.10 3.08
C ASN A 18 8.64 11.23 3.15
N THR A 19 8.23 10.59 2.04
CA THR A 19 7.04 9.74 2.03
C THR A 19 7.34 8.44 2.81
N PRO A 20 6.56 8.08 3.83
CA PRO A 20 6.81 6.90 4.63
C PRO A 20 6.85 5.62 3.79
N THR A 21 7.88 4.82 3.99
CA THR A 21 8.09 3.56 3.26
C THR A 21 8.57 2.46 4.20
N VAL A 22 8.28 1.21 3.83
CA VAL A 22 8.84 0.03 4.49
C VAL A 22 9.86 -0.58 3.54
N ALA A 23 11.12 -0.60 3.94
CA ALA A 23 12.16 -1.27 3.17
C ALA A 23 11.98 -2.79 3.28
N LEU A 24 11.94 -3.46 2.14
CA LEU A 24 11.76 -4.92 2.03
C LEU A 24 12.97 -5.53 1.35
N THR A 25 13.36 -6.74 1.75
CA THR A 25 14.28 -7.56 0.93
C THR A 25 13.62 -7.92 -0.40
N LYS A 26 14.39 -8.47 -1.33
CA LYS A 26 13.85 -8.90 -2.62
C LYS A 26 12.75 -9.96 -2.46
N GLU A 27 12.95 -10.94 -1.59
CA GLU A 27 12.02 -12.03 -1.33
C GLU A 27 10.72 -11.52 -0.70
N GLN A 28 10.84 -10.61 0.27
CA GLN A 28 9.70 -9.95 0.88
C GLN A 28 8.91 -9.13 -0.14
N HIS A 29 9.62 -8.35 -0.97
CA HIS A 29 9.00 -7.58 -2.04
C HIS A 29 8.25 -8.49 -3.03
N ASP A 30 8.87 -9.61 -3.46
CA ASP A 30 8.23 -10.58 -4.35
C ASP A 30 7.00 -11.24 -3.71
N ALA A 31 7.00 -11.50 -2.40
CA ALA A 31 5.82 -11.97 -1.66
C ALA A 31 4.67 -10.94 -1.67
N THR A 32 4.97 -9.66 -1.42
CA THR A 32 3.93 -8.61 -1.51
C THR A 32 3.36 -8.46 -2.92
N LYS A 33 4.22 -8.63 -3.93
CA LYS A 33 3.85 -8.56 -5.35
C LYS A 33 2.87 -9.68 -5.73
N ALA A 34 3.04 -10.88 -5.16
CA ALA A 34 2.12 -11.99 -5.38
C ALA A 34 0.71 -11.67 -4.85
N VAL A 35 0.62 -11.12 -3.63
CA VAL A 35 -0.65 -10.66 -3.02
C VAL A 35 -1.32 -9.59 -3.89
N TYR A 36 -0.56 -8.57 -4.30
CA TYR A 36 -1.10 -7.51 -5.15
C TYR A 36 -1.65 -8.04 -6.47
N ARG A 37 -0.93 -8.95 -7.13
CA ARG A 37 -1.37 -9.55 -8.41
C ARG A 37 -2.64 -10.37 -8.27
N GLN A 38 -2.82 -11.04 -7.15
CA GLN A 38 -4.04 -11.79 -6.85
C GLN A 38 -5.22 -10.84 -6.62
N TRP A 39 -5.05 -9.80 -5.80
CA TRP A 39 -6.08 -8.77 -5.62
C TRP A 39 -6.42 -8.04 -6.94
N LEU A 40 -5.42 -7.74 -7.77
CA LEU A 40 -5.63 -7.15 -9.09
C LEU A 40 -6.46 -8.05 -10.00
N TYR A 41 -6.21 -9.37 -9.94
CA TYR A 41 -6.99 -10.36 -10.69
C TYR A 41 -8.44 -10.41 -10.19
N GLU A 42 -8.67 -10.40 -8.89
CA GLU A 42 -10.02 -10.36 -8.30
C GLU A 42 -10.80 -9.11 -8.74
N LYS A 43 -10.11 -7.96 -8.86
CA LYS A 43 -10.72 -6.71 -9.30
C LYS A 43 -10.96 -6.61 -10.80
N THR A 44 -10.10 -7.21 -11.62
CA THR A 44 -10.01 -6.86 -13.05
C THR A 44 -10.00 -8.07 -14.00
N GLY A 45 -9.94 -9.29 -13.48
CA GLY A 45 -9.69 -10.51 -14.25
C GLY A 45 -8.26 -10.62 -14.80
N LYS A 46 -7.35 -9.70 -14.45
CA LYS A 46 -5.96 -9.68 -14.96
C LYS A 46 -4.95 -9.67 -13.81
N LYS A 47 -3.98 -10.59 -13.86
CA LYS A 47 -2.86 -10.61 -12.90
C LYS A 47 -1.82 -9.49 -13.14
N VAL A 48 -1.77 -8.95 -14.36
CA VAL A 48 -0.86 -7.85 -14.76
C VAL A 48 -1.60 -6.94 -15.75
N GLY A 49 -1.37 -5.63 -15.67
CA GLY A 49 -1.95 -4.65 -16.60
C GLY A 49 -3.46 -4.39 -16.40
N GLY A 50 -4.06 -4.93 -15.34
CA GLY A 50 -5.39 -4.52 -14.90
C GLY A 50 -5.39 -3.04 -14.53
N LYS A 51 -6.39 -2.29 -15.01
CA LYS A 51 -6.58 -0.89 -14.65
C LYS A 51 -7.52 -0.83 -13.45
N ILE A 52 -7.07 -0.15 -12.39
CA ILE A 52 -7.85 0.09 -11.18
C ILE A 52 -8.31 1.55 -11.21
N ASP A 53 -9.60 1.77 -11.04
CA ASP A 53 -10.09 3.07 -10.61
C ASP A 53 -9.80 3.22 -9.10
N TRP A 54 -8.71 3.92 -8.78
CA TRP A 54 -8.26 4.08 -7.40
C TRP A 54 -9.21 4.90 -6.54
N GLN A 55 -10.08 5.73 -7.11
CA GLN A 55 -11.06 6.52 -6.37
C GLN A 55 -12.25 5.67 -5.89
N SER A 56 -12.53 4.57 -6.58
CA SER A 56 -13.53 3.58 -6.17
C SER A 56 -13.06 2.64 -5.05
N VAL A 57 -11.74 2.57 -4.79
CA VAL A 57 -11.17 1.71 -3.75
C VAL A 57 -11.32 2.40 -2.40
N SER A 58 -12.09 1.80 -1.49
CA SER A 58 -12.34 2.39 -0.17
C SER A 58 -11.08 2.43 0.73
N PRO A 59 -11.01 3.34 1.72
CA PRO A 59 -9.94 3.34 2.72
C PRO A 59 -9.77 2.00 3.44
N ARG A 60 -10.88 1.32 3.75
CA ARG A 60 -10.86 0.00 4.38
C ARG A 60 -10.24 -1.05 3.48
N GLU A 61 -10.62 -1.06 2.20
CA GLU A 61 -10.11 -2.04 1.25
C GLU A 61 -8.59 -1.90 1.04
N ILE A 62 -8.09 -0.67 0.88
CA ILE A 62 -6.65 -0.48 0.69
C ILE A 62 -5.86 -0.82 1.96
N GLN A 63 -6.44 -0.58 3.14
CA GLN A 63 -5.85 -0.97 4.42
C GLN A 63 -5.76 -2.50 4.51
N GLU A 64 -6.85 -3.21 4.19
CA GLU A 64 -6.88 -4.67 4.16
C GLU A 64 -5.87 -5.26 3.16
N LEU A 65 -5.75 -4.68 1.95
CA LEU A 65 -4.73 -5.08 0.98
C LEU A 65 -3.31 -4.86 1.54
N THR A 66 -3.08 -3.71 2.17
CA THR A 66 -1.77 -3.37 2.76
C THR A 66 -1.41 -4.34 3.89
N GLU A 67 -2.36 -4.71 4.75
CA GLU A 67 -2.16 -5.73 5.78
C GLU A 67 -1.87 -7.12 5.21
N ARG A 68 -2.57 -7.55 4.16
CA ARG A 68 -2.28 -8.82 3.48
C ARG A 68 -0.86 -8.83 2.91
N MET A 69 -0.41 -7.72 2.33
CA MET A 69 0.96 -7.58 1.83
C MET A 69 1.98 -7.62 2.97
N PHE A 70 1.76 -6.90 4.07
CA PHE A 70 2.64 -6.94 5.25
C PHE A 70 2.71 -8.31 5.89
N ALA A 71 1.58 -9.03 5.96
CA ALA A 71 1.54 -10.41 6.44
C ALA A 71 2.38 -11.34 5.54
N ALA A 72 2.21 -11.27 4.22
CA ALA A 72 2.96 -12.10 3.27
C ALA A 72 4.47 -11.83 3.30
N ALA A 73 4.88 -10.58 3.54
CA ALA A 73 6.29 -10.21 3.70
C ALA A 73 6.85 -10.43 5.11
N ASN A 74 6.07 -11.00 6.03
CA ASN A 74 6.44 -11.17 7.43
C ASN A 74 6.92 -9.86 8.10
N VAL A 75 6.32 -8.72 7.74
CA VAL A 75 6.66 -7.42 8.33
C VAL A 75 6.30 -7.45 9.82
N PRO A 76 7.25 -7.16 10.74
CA PRO A 76 6.99 -7.16 12.17
C PRO A 76 5.86 -6.21 12.56
N ILE A 77 5.06 -6.57 13.57
CA ILE A 77 3.93 -5.76 14.03
C ILE A 77 4.38 -4.35 14.44
N SER A 78 5.56 -4.21 15.05
CA SER A 78 6.17 -2.91 15.40
C SER A 78 6.37 -2.03 14.17
N ALA A 79 6.98 -2.58 13.11
CA ALA A 79 7.21 -1.86 11.86
C ALA A 79 5.90 -1.47 11.15
N ARG A 80 4.85 -2.31 11.21
CA ARG A 80 3.52 -1.95 10.69
C ARG A 80 2.92 -0.76 11.44
N LYS A 81 2.96 -0.80 12.78
CA LYS A 81 2.48 0.31 13.62
C LYS A 81 3.24 1.60 13.34
N GLU A 82 4.56 1.53 13.22
CA GLU A 82 5.41 2.67 12.90
C GLU A 82 5.12 3.23 11.50
N TYR A 83 4.88 2.35 10.52
CA TYR A 83 4.46 2.74 9.18
C TYR A 83 3.16 3.55 9.23
N TYR A 84 2.11 3.06 9.91
CA TYR A 84 0.85 3.80 10.00
C TYR A 84 0.96 5.10 10.78
N ASN A 85 1.73 5.12 11.87
CA ASN A 85 1.99 6.35 12.61
C ASN A 85 2.69 7.39 11.73
N SER A 86 3.70 6.97 10.97
CA SER A 86 4.43 7.84 10.04
C SER A 86 3.54 8.29 8.88
N PHE A 87 2.74 7.40 8.31
CA PHE A 87 1.78 7.71 7.25
C PHE A 87 0.74 8.74 7.70
N ASN A 88 0.18 8.58 8.91
CA ASN A 88 -0.75 9.55 9.48
C ASN A 88 -0.08 10.90 9.72
N LYS A 89 1.09 10.92 10.37
CA LYS A 89 1.87 12.17 10.59
C LYS A 89 2.20 12.87 9.28
N TYR A 90 2.56 12.12 8.24
CA TYR A 90 2.84 12.67 6.93
C TYR A 90 1.60 13.34 6.30
N ASN A 91 0.41 12.76 6.47
CA ASN A 91 -0.84 13.27 5.90
C ASN A 91 -1.44 14.44 6.69
N PHE A 92 -1.19 14.50 8.00
CA PHE A 92 -1.69 15.55 8.89
C PHE A 92 -0.59 16.51 9.37
N ARG A 93 0.45 16.70 8.55
CA ARG A 93 1.47 17.74 8.80
C ARG A 93 0.82 19.12 8.65
N GLU A 94 0.95 19.96 9.67
CA GLU A 94 0.61 21.39 9.60
C GLU A 94 1.56 22.15 8.68
#